data_AF-A0A6M0C562-F1
#
_entry.id   AF-A0A6M0C562-F1
#
_cell.length_a   1.000
_cell.length_b   1.000
_cell.length_c   1.000
_cell.angle_alpha   90.00
_cell.angle_beta   90.00
_cell.angle_gamma   90.00
#
_symmetry.space_group_name_H-M   'P 1'
#
loop_
_entity.id
_entity.type
_entity.pdbx_description
1 polymer ?
#
loop_
_entity_poly.entity_id
_entity_poly.type
_entity_poly.pdbx_seq_one_letter_code
_entity_poly.pdbx_strand_id
1 'polypeptide(L)'
;MTENQNRPREYDAVLGGNNPPPVNAAVLGGIEGVKRRLTFPDELVRVGAVKDTIKYGEAGLDLAIASLKDKSPQVRHAVLNLLQEKLTHPKVKTLLGKELKLVNNTLIKIYQEKFETVTVNARGEIIKRELAQAEIFVEDLGGGVKLEMVSIPGGSFLMGSPENE
;
A
#
# COMPACT_ATOMS: atom_id res chain seq x y z
N MET A 1 16.01 42.19 20.66
CA MET A 1 16.27 41.26 19.54
C MET A 1 14.93 40.90 18.92
N THR A 2 14.65 41.41 17.73
CA THR A 2 13.37 41.20 17.03
C THR A 2 13.42 39.85 16.32
N GLU A 3 12.72 38.84 16.84
CA GLU A 3 12.53 37.61 16.10
C GLU A 3 11.75 37.90 14.81
N ASN A 4 12.25 37.35 13.71
CA ASN A 4 11.76 37.60 12.35
C ASN A 4 10.38 36.94 12.16
N GLN A 5 9.30 37.67 12.45
CA GLN A 5 7.90 37.20 12.42
C GLN A 5 7.38 36.75 11.04
N ASN A 6 8.18 36.88 9.98
CA ASN A 6 7.77 36.59 8.60
C ASN A 6 8.27 35.23 8.08
N ARG A 7 8.72 34.32 8.94
CA ARG A 7 9.13 32.97 8.54
C ARG A 7 8.09 31.93 8.97
N PRO A 8 7.60 31.08 8.05
CA PRO A 8 6.77 29.94 8.41
C PRO A 8 7.52 29.02 9.38
N ARG A 9 6.85 28.60 10.45
CA ARG A 9 7.32 27.57 11.37
C ARG A 9 7.24 26.18 10.72
N GLU A 10 7.81 25.17 11.39
CA GLU A 10 7.88 23.78 10.90
C GLU A 10 6.51 23.20 10.46
N TYR A 11 5.43 23.68 11.07
CA TYR A 11 4.06 23.25 10.79
C TYR A 11 3.22 24.28 10.03
N ASP A 12 3.77 25.45 9.71
CA ASP A 12 3.04 26.51 9.01
C ASP A 12 2.96 26.18 7.51
N ALA A 13 1.74 26.06 6.99
CA ALA A 13 1.51 25.77 5.58
C ALA A 13 1.78 27.01 4.72
N VAL A 14 2.74 26.91 3.79
CA VAL A 14 2.98 27.92 2.76
C VAL A 14 2.15 27.58 1.54
N LEU A 15 1.14 28.40 1.25
CA LEU A 15 0.30 28.27 0.06
C LEU A 15 1.05 28.87 -1.14
N GLY A 16 1.67 28.02 -1.94
CA GLY A 16 2.36 28.43 -3.18
C GLY A 16 1.45 29.14 -4.19
N GLY A 17 2.04 29.75 -5.23
CA GLY A 17 1.32 30.50 -6.26
C GLY A 17 0.57 29.63 -7.30
N ASN A 18 -0.31 30.28 -8.07
CA ASN A 18 -1.27 29.67 -9.03
C ASN A 18 -0.67 28.99 -10.29
N ASN A 19 0.64 28.80 -10.40
CA ASN A 19 1.26 28.14 -11.55
C ASN A 19 1.58 26.67 -11.23
N PRO A 20 1.30 25.72 -12.14
CA PRO A 20 1.68 24.32 -11.95
C PRO A 20 3.21 24.26 -11.92
N PRO A 21 3.81 23.80 -10.81
CA PRO A 21 5.24 23.91 -10.65
C PRO A 21 5.95 22.75 -11.37
N PRO A 22 7.22 22.94 -11.79
CA PRO A 22 7.99 21.92 -12.51
C PRO A 22 8.16 20.64 -11.68
N VAL A 23 8.40 19.50 -12.35
CA VAL A 23 8.66 18.21 -11.69
C VAL A 23 9.76 18.41 -10.64
N ASN A 24 9.42 18.20 -9.36
CA ASN A 24 10.22 18.45 -8.13
C ASN A 24 10.15 19.85 -7.50
N ALA A 25 9.41 20.80 -8.06
CA ALA A 25 9.03 22.02 -7.37
C ALA A 25 7.54 21.93 -7.02
N ALA A 26 7.18 22.13 -5.76
CA ALA A 26 5.87 22.59 -5.31
C ALA A 26 6.02 22.97 -3.84
N VAL A 27 6.06 24.27 -3.57
CA VAL A 27 6.00 24.84 -2.22
C VAL A 27 4.58 24.66 -1.69
N LEU A 28 4.26 23.45 -1.27
CA LEU A 28 3.41 23.23 -0.12
C LEU A 28 4.35 22.72 0.95
N GLY A 29 4.84 23.62 1.79
CA GLY A 29 5.65 23.24 2.93
C GLY A 29 4.87 22.31 3.86
N GLY A 30 5.59 21.51 4.63
CA GLY A 30 4.97 20.75 5.70
C GLY A 30 4.11 19.56 5.26
N ILE A 31 3.18 19.19 6.14
CA ILE A 31 2.33 18.00 5.98
C ILE A 31 1.34 18.13 4.81
N GLU A 32 0.91 19.34 4.45
CA GLU A 32 0.01 19.56 3.31
C GLU A 32 0.69 19.23 1.98
N GLY A 33 2.00 19.47 1.86
CA GLY A 33 2.77 19.03 0.70
C GLY A 33 2.90 17.51 0.60
N VAL A 34 2.89 16.81 1.74
CA VAL A 34 2.81 15.35 1.75
C VAL A 34 1.45 14.90 1.27
N LYS A 35 0.35 15.45 1.81
CA LYS A 35 -1.03 15.12 1.40
C LYS A 35 -1.24 15.31 -0.10
N ARG A 36 -0.78 16.44 -0.66
CA ARG A 36 -0.89 16.70 -2.10
C ARG A 36 -0.10 15.69 -2.93
N ARG A 37 1.13 15.36 -2.53
CA ARG A 37 1.93 14.38 -3.29
C ARG A 37 1.34 12.97 -3.21
N LEU A 38 0.67 12.61 -2.11
CA LEU A 38 -0.06 11.34 -2.00
C LEU A 38 -1.25 11.21 -2.97
N THR A 39 -1.72 12.29 -3.61
CA THR A 39 -2.78 12.21 -4.62
C THR A 39 -2.27 12.16 -6.07
N PHE A 40 -0.95 12.25 -6.29
CA PHE A 40 -0.37 12.30 -7.63
C PHE A 40 -0.49 10.95 -8.36
N PRO A 41 -0.62 10.97 -9.70
CA PRO A 41 -0.73 9.74 -10.49
C PRO A 41 0.56 8.91 -10.45
N ASP A 42 1.72 9.58 -10.40
CA ASP A 42 3.04 8.95 -10.32
C ASP A 42 3.24 8.27 -8.95
N GLU A 43 3.49 6.97 -8.97
CA GLU A 43 3.70 6.17 -7.76
C GLU A 43 5.02 6.48 -7.05
N LEU A 44 6.09 6.87 -7.75
CA LEU A 44 7.35 7.26 -7.14
C LEU A 44 7.19 8.55 -6.32
N VAL A 45 6.38 9.48 -6.81
CA VAL A 45 6.03 10.71 -6.07
C VAL A 45 5.28 10.35 -4.78
N ARG A 46 4.33 9.43 -4.84
CA ARG A 46 3.59 8.95 -3.66
C ARG A 46 4.49 8.20 -2.67
N VAL A 47 5.40 7.34 -3.15
CA VAL A 47 6.40 6.64 -2.32
C VAL A 47 7.28 7.66 -1.57
N GLY A 48 7.76 8.69 -2.26
CA GLY A 48 8.51 9.79 -1.63
C GLY A 48 7.69 10.52 -0.56
N ALA A 49 6.41 10.76 -0.83
CA ALA A 49 5.50 11.40 0.12
C ALA A 49 5.27 10.53 1.37
N VAL A 50 5.10 9.22 1.22
CA VAL A 50 5.00 8.28 2.35
C VAL A 50 6.25 8.36 3.24
N LYS A 51 7.45 8.37 2.65
CA LYS A 51 8.69 8.50 3.42
C LYS A 51 8.76 9.82 4.20
N ASP A 52 8.27 10.90 3.62
CA ASP A 52 8.25 12.21 4.28
C ASP A 52 7.26 12.31 5.44
N THR A 53 6.29 11.38 5.57
CA THR A 53 5.33 11.40 6.68
C THR A 53 6.01 11.33 8.05
N ILE A 54 7.16 10.68 8.16
CA ILE A 54 7.91 10.53 9.44
C ILE A 54 8.27 11.88 10.05
N LYS A 55 8.36 12.94 9.25
CA LYS A 55 8.70 14.30 9.67
C LYS A 55 7.57 14.98 10.45
N TYR A 56 6.36 14.42 10.44
CA TYR A 56 5.15 15.07 10.97
C TYR A 56 4.50 14.32 12.13
N GLY A 57 5.27 13.52 12.87
CA GLY A 57 4.83 12.85 14.10
C GLY A 57 3.54 12.02 13.92
N GLU A 58 2.59 12.19 14.84
CA GLU A 58 1.31 11.48 14.84
C GLU A 58 0.47 11.74 13.57
N ALA A 59 0.41 13.00 13.12
CA ALA A 59 -0.35 13.37 11.93
C ALA A 59 0.26 12.75 10.66
N GLY A 60 1.59 12.67 10.61
CA GLY A 60 2.30 11.95 9.55
C GLY A 60 2.02 10.45 9.59
N LEU A 61 2.08 9.83 10.77
CA LEU A 61 1.78 8.41 10.93
C LEU A 61 0.35 8.07 10.49
N ASP A 62 -0.62 8.93 10.78
CA ASP A 62 -2.01 8.75 10.33
C ASP A 62 -2.12 8.78 8.79
N LEU A 63 -1.37 9.67 8.12
CA LEU A 63 -1.30 9.69 6.66
C LEU A 63 -0.61 8.44 6.09
N ALA A 64 0.44 7.95 6.74
CA ALA A 64 1.09 6.71 6.34
C ALA A 64 0.11 5.54 6.44
N ILE A 65 -0.59 5.39 7.58
CA ILE A 65 -1.59 4.33 7.78
C ILE A 65 -2.72 4.43 6.75
N ALA A 66 -3.23 5.63 6.46
CA ALA A 66 -4.25 5.83 5.42
C ALA A 66 -3.77 5.35 4.03
N SER A 67 -2.48 5.50 3.76
CA SER A 67 -1.84 5.10 2.50
C SER A 67 -1.70 3.57 2.33
N LEU A 68 -2.03 2.76 3.35
CA LEU A 68 -2.17 1.29 3.19
C LEU A 68 -3.26 0.89 2.18
N LYS A 69 -4.14 1.84 1.80
CA LYS A 69 -5.20 1.67 0.80
C LYS A 69 -4.80 2.18 -0.59
N ASP A 70 -3.56 2.61 -0.80
CA ASP A 70 -3.11 3.10 -2.11
C ASP A 70 -3.23 2.01 -3.18
N LYS A 71 -3.60 2.42 -4.39
CA LYS A 71 -3.74 1.50 -5.54
C LYS A 71 -2.42 0.82 -5.93
N SER A 72 -1.28 1.48 -5.76
CA SER A 72 0.03 0.93 -6.11
C SER A 72 0.55 0.01 -5.00
N PRO A 73 0.86 -1.26 -5.31
CA PRO A 73 1.51 -2.17 -4.36
C PRO A 73 2.81 -1.61 -3.80
N GLN A 74 3.53 -0.81 -4.60
CA GLN A 74 4.80 -0.24 -4.19
C GLN A 74 4.64 0.82 -3.10
N VAL A 75 3.60 1.66 -3.19
CA VAL A 75 3.27 2.66 -2.16
C VAL A 75 2.84 1.95 -0.88
N ARG A 76 1.96 0.94 -0.98
CA ARG A 76 1.53 0.15 0.20
C ARG A 76 2.72 -0.53 0.89
N HIS A 77 3.66 -1.07 0.11
CA HIS A 77 4.88 -1.68 0.66
C HIS A 77 5.78 -0.63 1.36
N ALA A 78 5.94 0.56 0.77
CA ALA A 78 6.70 1.64 1.42
C ALA A 78 6.08 2.03 2.79
N VAL A 79 4.76 1.97 2.90
CA VAL A 79 4.07 2.16 4.19
C VAL A 79 4.40 1.03 5.16
N LEU A 80 4.32 -0.24 4.74
CA LEU A 80 4.62 -1.37 5.61
C LEU A 80 6.05 -1.31 6.17
N ASN A 81 7.04 -0.97 5.34
CA ASN A 81 8.42 -0.76 5.79
C ASN A 81 8.53 0.37 6.83
N LEU A 82 7.83 1.48 6.61
CA LEU A 82 7.79 2.59 7.57
C LEU A 82 7.15 2.17 8.90
N LEU A 83 6.06 1.40 8.85
CA LEU A 83 5.38 0.91 10.06
C LEU A 83 6.21 -0.16 10.80
N GLN A 84 7.02 -0.96 10.09
CA GLN A 84 7.97 -1.91 10.66
C GLN A 84 8.98 -1.21 11.57
N GLU A 85 9.46 -0.03 11.20
CA GLU A 85 10.37 0.79 12.04
C GLU A 85 9.67 1.34 13.30
N LYS A 86 8.33 1.33 13.32
CA LYS A 86 7.50 1.89 14.39
C LYS A 86 6.65 0.84 15.12
N LEU A 87 7.08 -0.43 15.14
CA LEU A 87 6.35 -1.52 15.82
C LEU A 87 6.07 -1.27 17.32
N THR A 88 6.88 -0.45 17.98
CA THR A 88 6.67 -0.08 19.39
C THR A 88 5.57 0.95 19.59
N HIS A 89 5.19 1.69 18.53
CA HIS A 89 4.23 2.78 18.58
C HIS A 89 2.80 2.27 18.86
N PRO A 90 2.05 2.89 19.79
CA PRO A 90 0.71 2.42 20.17
C PRO A 90 -0.25 2.22 18.99
N LYS A 91 -0.32 3.18 18.06
CA LYS A 91 -1.14 3.07 16.84
C LYS A 91 -0.74 1.91 15.93
N VAL A 92 0.55 1.58 15.84
CA VAL A 92 1.00 0.44 15.02
C VAL A 92 0.64 -0.86 15.70
N LYS A 93 0.86 -0.95 17.03
CA LYS A 93 0.46 -2.12 17.83
C LYS A 93 -1.04 -2.41 17.77
N THR A 94 -1.89 -1.39 17.73
CA THR A 94 -3.35 -1.61 17.62
C THR A 94 -3.77 -2.11 16.25
N LEU A 95 -2.98 -1.86 15.20
CA LEU A 95 -3.20 -2.39 13.86
C LEU A 95 -2.72 -3.85 13.71
N LEU A 96 -1.72 -4.25 14.50
CA LEU A 96 -1.28 -5.63 14.58
C LEU A 96 -2.41 -6.53 15.09
N GLY A 97 -2.68 -7.62 14.37
CA GLY A 97 -3.75 -8.57 14.69
C GLY A 97 -5.15 -8.14 14.23
N LYS A 98 -5.33 -6.89 13.77
CA LYS A 98 -6.58 -6.43 13.13
C LYS A 98 -6.46 -6.39 11.62
N GLU A 99 -5.51 -5.60 11.12
CA GLU A 99 -5.30 -5.40 9.69
C GLU A 99 -3.92 -5.87 9.21
N LEU A 100 -2.94 -5.86 10.12
CA LEU A 100 -1.56 -6.20 9.84
C LEU A 100 -1.19 -7.48 10.58
N LYS A 101 -0.38 -8.32 9.95
CA LYS A 101 0.19 -9.53 10.55
C LYS A 101 1.71 -9.39 10.60
N LEU A 102 2.32 -9.99 11.62
CA LEU A 102 3.76 -10.13 11.68
C LEU A 102 4.09 -11.59 11.35
N VAL A 103 4.82 -11.83 10.26
CA VAL A 103 5.25 -13.16 9.83
C VAL A 103 6.77 -13.15 9.73
N ASN A 104 7.44 -14.04 10.44
CA ASN A 104 8.91 -14.10 10.50
C ASN A 104 9.56 -12.71 10.73
N ASN A 105 9.03 -11.96 11.70
CA ASN A 105 9.46 -10.60 12.04
C ASN A 105 9.26 -9.54 10.94
N THR A 106 8.51 -9.85 9.88
CA THR A 106 8.17 -8.93 8.78
C THR A 106 6.70 -8.54 8.85
N LEU A 107 6.43 -7.25 8.79
CA LEU A 107 5.08 -6.69 8.81
C LEU A 107 4.44 -6.81 7.43
N ILE A 108 3.30 -7.50 7.38
CA ILE A 108 2.58 -7.77 6.14
C ILE A 108 1.12 -7.37 6.27
N LYS A 109 0.49 -7.02 5.14
CA LYS A 109 -0.96 -6.88 5.02
C LYS A 109 -1.45 -7.92 4.03
N ILE A 110 -2.41 -8.74 4.47
CA ILE A 110 -3.06 -9.72 3.61
C ILE A 110 -4.32 -9.08 3.04
N TYR A 111 -4.45 -9.08 1.72
CA TYR A 111 -5.65 -8.61 1.03
C TYR A 111 -6.51 -9.82 0.68
N GLN A 112 -7.83 -9.67 0.80
CA GLN A 112 -8.79 -10.67 0.32
C GLN A 112 -9.33 -10.15 -1.01
N GLU A 113 -8.99 -10.82 -2.10
CA GLU A 113 -9.51 -10.48 -3.43
C GLU A 113 -10.52 -11.53 -3.89
N LYS A 114 -11.62 -11.06 -4.49
CA LYS A 114 -12.66 -11.92 -5.04
C LYS A 114 -12.47 -12.08 -6.53
N PHE A 115 -12.61 -13.30 -7.03
CA PHE A 115 -12.53 -13.60 -8.45
C PHE A 115 -13.61 -14.60 -8.85
N GLU A 116 -13.93 -14.65 -10.13
CA GLU A 116 -14.91 -15.60 -10.66
C GLU A 116 -14.21 -16.88 -11.12
N THR A 117 -14.76 -18.02 -10.75
CA THR A 117 -14.38 -19.33 -11.26
C THR A 117 -15.49 -19.87 -12.16
N VAL A 118 -15.09 -20.57 -13.22
CA VAL A 118 -16.02 -21.23 -14.14
C VAL A 118 -15.75 -22.73 -14.17
N THR A 119 -16.80 -23.53 -14.17
CA THR A 119 -16.73 -24.96 -14.42
C THR A 119 -17.22 -25.22 -15.84
N VAL A 120 -16.44 -25.97 -16.63
CA VAL A 120 -16.79 -26.34 -18.00
C VAL A 120 -17.11 -27.83 -18.12
N ASN A 121 -17.93 -28.22 -19.09
CA ASN A 121 -18.13 -29.61 -19.46
C ASN A 121 -17.02 -30.12 -20.40
N ALA A 122 -17.10 -31.38 -20.83
CA ALA A 122 -16.13 -32.00 -21.73
C ALA A 122 -15.99 -31.31 -23.12
N ARG A 123 -16.96 -30.47 -23.50
CA ARG A 123 -16.93 -29.68 -24.74
C ARG A 123 -16.38 -28.26 -24.53
N GLY A 124 -16.01 -27.90 -23.31
CA GLY A 124 -15.57 -26.56 -22.95
C GLY A 124 -16.71 -25.56 -22.70
N GLU A 125 -17.96 -26.01 -22.65
CA GLU A 125 -19.11 -25.14 -22.39
C GLU A 125 -19.23 -24.88 -20.88
N ILE A 126 -19.44 -23.62 -20.50
CA ILE A 126 -19.57 -23.21 -19.10
C ILE A 126 -20.89 -23.74 -18.53
N ILE A 127 -20.79 -24.57 -17.49
CA ILE A 127 -21.94 -25.17 -16.79
C ILE A 127 -22.15 -24.56 -15.39
N LYS A 128 -21.15 -23.87 -14.83
CA LYS A 128 -21.23 -23.23 -13.51
C LYS A 128 -20.33 -22.00 -13.43
N ARG A 129 -20.76 -20.99 -12.68
CA ARG A 129 -20.02 -19.77 -12.35
C ARG A 129 -20.13 -19.52 -10.85
N GLU A 130 -19.02 -19.30 -10.17
CA GLU A 130 -18.98 -19.06 -8.73
C GLU A 130 -17.99 -17.93 -8.39
N LEU A 131 -18.25 -17.23 -7.28
CA LEU A 131 -17.31 -16.27 -6.73
C LEU A 131 -16.41 -16.97 -5.70
N ALA A 132 -15.12 -17.01 -6.00
CA ALA A 132 -14.08 -17.47 -5.09
C ALA A 132 -13.35 -16.28 -4.45
N GLN A 133 -12.58 -16.55 -3.40
CA GLN A 133 -11.71 -15.56 -2.75
C GLN A 133 -10.30 -16.11 -2.63
N ALA A 134 -9.30 -15.24 -2.77
CA ALA A 134 -7.90 -15.56 -2.60
C ALA A 134 -7.22 -14.54 -1.69
N GLU A 135 -6.22 -15.01 -0.94
CA GLU A 135 -5.38 -14.15 -0.12
C GLU A 135 -4.20 -13.63 -0.95
N ILE A 136 -4.00 -12.32 -1.01
CA ILE A 136 -2.87 -11.71 -1.70
C ILE A 136 -1.86 -11.20 -0.68
N PHE A 137 -0.59 -11.51 -0.96
CA PHE A 137 0.57 -11.07 -0.20
C PHE A 137 1.63 -10.49 -1.15
N VAL A 138 2.28 -9.39 -0.74
CA VAL A 138 3.37 -8.77 -1.50
C VAL A 138 4.63 -8.74 -0.65
N GLU A 139 5.68 -9.39 -1.15
CA GLU A 139 7.01 -9.44 -0.54
C GLU A 139 8.00 -8.58 -1.35
N ASP A 140 8.89 -7.86 -0.67
CA ASP A 140 10.01 -7.18 -1.32
C ASP A 140 11.26 -8.04 -1.17
N LEU A 141 11.83 -8.44 -2.30
CA LEU A 141 12.98 -9.34 -2.36
C LEU A 141 14.31 -8.56 -2.34
N GLY A 142 14.27 -7.23 -2.22
CA GLY A 142 15.42 -6.34 -2.32
C GLY A 142 15.75 -5.93 -3.76
N GLY A 143 16.62 -4.92 -3.89
CA GLY A 143 17.09 -4.46 -5.20
C GLY A 143 16.01 -3.86 -6.12
N GLY A 144 14.83 -3.52 -5.58
CA GLY A 144 13.69 -3.03 -6.34
C GLY A 144 12.80 -4.13 -6.92
N VAL A 145 13.06 -5.42 -6.63
CA VAL A 145 12.27 -6.56 -7.08
C VAL A 145 11.21 -6.90 -6.04
N LYS A 146 9.95 -7.08 -6.48
CA LYS A 146 8.82 -7.41 -5.61
C LYS A 146 8.09 -8.64 -6.13
N LEU A 147 7.68 -9.50 -5.21
CA LEU A 147 6.92 -10.71 -5.48
C LEU A 147 5.49 -10.55 -4.95
N GLU A 148 4.53 -10.54 -5.86
CA GLU A 148 3.10 -10.60 -5.51
C GLU A 148 2.62 -12.05 -5.61
N MET A 149 2.11 -12.57 -4.51
CA MET A 149 1.64 -13.93 -4.37
C MET A 149 0.14 -13.94 -4.13
N VAL A 150 -0.56 -14.85 -4.81
CA VAL A 150 -1.98 -15.11 -4.63
C VAL A 150 -2.14 -16.54 -4.11
N SER A 151 -2.67 -16.69 -2.90
CA SER A 151 -3.00 -17.98 -2.32
C SER A 151 -4.31 -18.48 -2.90
N ILE A 152 -4.20 -19.42 -3.85
CA ILE A 152 -5.35 -20.16 -4.35
C ILE A 152 -5.45 -21.43 -3.50
N PRO A 153 -6.57 -21.65 -2.79
CA PRO A 153 -6.74 -22.89 -2.04
C PRO A 153 -6.62 -24.08 -2.99
N GLY A 154 -5.74 -25.02 -2.66
CA GLY A 154 -5.54 -26.23 -3.44
C GLY A 154 -6.86 -27.00 -3.55
N GLY A 155 -7.30 -27.23 -4.78
CA GLY A 155 -8.38 -28.17 -5.09
C GLY A 155 -7.80 -29.49 -5.59
N SER A 156 -8.57 -30.57 -5.46
CA SER A 156 -8.26 -31.81 -6.20
C SER A 156 -8.74 -31.65 -7.62
N PHE A 157 -7.80 -31.45 -8.54
CA PHE A 157 -8.06 -31.52 -9.97
C PHE A 157 -7.68 -32.92 -10.44
N LEU A 158 -8.64 -33.68 -10.97
CA LEU A 158 -8.33 -34.95 -11.64
C LEU A 158 -7.63 -34.61 -12.96
N MET A 159 -6.31 -34.78 -13.02
CA MET A 159 -5.58 -34.74 -14.29
C MET A 159 -5.54 -36.15 -14.88
N GLY A 160 -6.00 -36.30 -16.13
CA GLY A 160 -5.92 -37.55 -16.87
C GLY A 160 -7.19 -37.88 -17.65
N SER A 161 -7.05 -38.84 -18.57
CA SER A 161 -8.16 -39.53 -19.20
C SER A 161 -8.93 -40.36 -18.16
N PRO A 162 -10.23 -40.61 -18.36
CA PRO A 162 -10.92 -41.67 -17.62
C PRO A 162 -10.14 -42.99 -17.73
N GLU A 163 -10.23 -43.89 -16.74
CA GLU A 163 -9.60 -45.22 -16.81
C GLU A 163 -10.04 -46.07 -18.02
N ASN A 164 -11.08 -45.63 -18.74
CA ASN A 164 -11.76 -46.36 -19.80
C ASN A 164 -11.46 -45.82 -21.21
N GLU A 165 -10.36 -45.11 -21.43
CA GLU A 165 -9.90 -44.74 -22.78
C GLU A 165 -9.21 -45.92 -23.49
#